data_AF-A0A4S4C1N0-F1
#
_entry.id   AF-A0A4S4C1N0-F1
#
_cell.length_a   1.000
_cell.length_b   1.000
_cell.length_c   1.000
_cell.angle_alpha   90.00
_cell.angle_beta   90.00
_cell.angle_gamma   90.00
#
_symmetry.space_group_name_H-M   'P 1'
#
loop_
_entity.id
_entity.type
_entity.pdbx_description
1 polymer ?
#
loop_
_entity_poly.entity_id
_entity_poly.type
_entity_poly.pdbx_seq_one_letter_code
_entity_poly.pdbx_strand_id
1 'polypeptide(L)'
;MKDLSRAEKISIAMKGRKLSKKHKENLSKAKLGKARSIATKAKIKETLLGSKLDEMRRKQPMLVCKTNMSRSHLTAENVKEIRIRYTTENGISIRKLAEEYNVSRHTIHSIVNNKTWKPKSTM
;
A
#
# COMPACT_ATOMS: atom_id res chain seq x y z
N MET A 1 -50.65 -8.56 18.19
CA MET A 1 -49.21 -8.23 18.33
C MET A 1 -48.43 -9.52 18.12
N LYS A 2 -47.35 -9.53 17.32
CA LYS A 2 -46.53 -10.74 17.16
C LYS A 2 -45.72 -10.95 18.43
N ASP A 3 -45.86 -12.12 19.05
CA ASP A 3 -45.00 -12.52 20.15
C ASP A 3 -43.58 -12.73 19.65
N LEU A 4 -42.66 -11.92 20.15
CA LEU A 4 -41.24 -12.07 19.86
C LEU A 4 -40.74 -13.40 20.43
N SER A 5 -39.91 -14.08 19.67
CA SER A 5 -39.22 -15.28 20.13
C SER A 5 -38.29 -14.95 21.30
N ARG A 6 -37.95 -15.97 22.11
CA ARG A 6 -37.00 -15.82 23.22
C ARG A 6 -35.66 -15.25 22.75
N ALA A 7 -35.17 -15.65 21.57
CA ALA A 7 -33.91 -15.17 21.02
C ALA A 7 -33.97 -13.69 20.62
N GLU A 8 -35.09 -13.25 20.05
CA GLU A 8 -35.30 -11.84 19.69
C GLU A 8 -35.38 -10.95 20.93
N LYS A 9 -36.09 -11.41 21.97
CA LYS A 9 -36.16 -10.71 23.27
C LYS A 9 -34.77 -10.51 23.88
N ILE A 10 -33.92 -11.55 23.85
CA ILE A 10 -32.55 -11.48 24.35
C ILE A 10 -31.68 -10.57 23.48
N SER A 11 -31.82 -10.65 22.16
CA SER A 11 -31.06 -9.83 21.20
C SER A 11 -31.32 -8.33 21.40
N ILE A 12 -32.60 -7.95 21.54
CA ILE A 12 -33.01 -6.58 21.82
C ILE A 12 -32.41 -6.11 23.15
N ALA A 13 -32.50 -6.92 24.21
CA ALA A 13 -31.99 -6.58 25.54
C ALA A 13 -30.45 -6.42 25.60
N MET A 14 -29.71 -7.14 24.76
CA MET A 14 -28.24 -7.09 24.73
C MET A 14 -27.70 -6.04 23.77
N LYS A 15 -28.54 -5.46 22.90
CA LYS A 15 -28.14 -4.46 21.91
C LYS A 15 -27.65 -3.19 22.60
N GLY A 16 -26.45 -2.72 22.24
CA GLY A 16 -25.86 -1.49 22.79
C GLY A 16 -25.28 -1.60 24.19
N ARG A 17 -25.31 -2.79 24.82
CA ARG A 17 -24.70 -3.00 26.13
C ARG A 17 -23.18 -2.78 26.07
N LYS A 18 -22.66 -1.89 26.93
CA LYS A 18 -21.21 -1.67 27.07
C LYS A 18 -20.58 -2.78 27.91
N LEU A 19 -19.50 -3.36 27.42
CA LEU A 19 -18.75 -4.38 28.17
C LEU A 19 -18.02 -3.74 29.35
N SER A 20 -17.96 -4.47 30.47
CA SER A 20 -17.23 -4.04 31.67
C SER A 20 -15.73 -3.94 31.40
N LYS A 21 -15.04 -3.12 32.18
CA LYS A 21 -13.58 -2.93 32.06
C LYS A 21 -12.82 -4.26 32.19
N LYS A 22 -13.14 -5.06 33.21
CA LYS A 22 -12.58 -6.40 33.43
C LYS A 22 -12.80 -7.34 32.25
N HIS A 23 -13.96 -7.28 31.60
CA HIS A 23 -14.24 -8.10 30.44
C HIS A 23 -13.39 -7.69 29.23
N LYS A 24 -13.22 -6.38 28.99
CA LYS A 24 -12.33 -5.87 27.94
C LYS A 24 -10.88 -6.29 28.14
N GLU A 25 -10.41 -6.24 29.39
CA GLU A 25 -9.06 -6.69 29.75
C GLU A 25 -8.86 -8.19 29.48
N ASN A 26 -9.85 -9.02 29.80
CA ASN A 26 -9.79 -10.46 29.52
C ASN A 26 -9.79 -10.76 28.02
N LEU A 27 -10.58 -10.04 27.22
CA LEU A 27 -10.55 -10.14 25.75
C LEU A 27 -9.17 -9.76 25.19
N SER A 28 -8.56 -8.70 25.71
CA SER A 28 -7.21 -8.27 25.32
C SER A 28 -6.15 -9.33 25.64
N LYS A 29 -6.21 -9.93 26.85
CA LYS A 29 -5.26 -10.96 27.30
C LYS A 29 -5.38 -12.28 26.52
N ALA A 30 -6.57 -12.64 26.04
CA ALA A 30 -6.85 -13.99 25.49
C ALA A 30 -5.96 -14.42 24.30
N LYS A 31 -5.47 -13.47 23.50
CA LYS A 31 -4.66 -13.73 22.30
C LYS A 31 -3.26 -13.12 22.35
N LEU A 32 -2.93 -12.43 23.44
CA LEU A 32 -1.62 -11.81 23.62
C LEU A 32 -0.54 -12.91 23.72
N GLY A 33 0.57 -12.74 22.99
CA GLY A 33 1.71 -13.66 22.99
C GLY A 33 1.54 -14.97 22.19
N LYS A 34 0.35 -15.24 21.62
CA LYS A 34 0.13 -16.48 20.84
C LYS A 34 0.50 -16.28 19.38
N ALA A 35 1.54 -16.97 18.92
CA ALA A 35 1.88 -17.03 17.50
C ALA A 35 0.79 -17.78 16.72
N ARG A 36 0.45 -17.28 15.53
CA ARG A 36 -0.49 -17.97 14.62
C ARG A 36 0.15 -19.22 14.03
N SER A 37 -0.64 -20.27 13.85
CA SER A 37 -0.19 -21.51 13.20
C SER A 37 0.18 -21.25 11.73
N ILE A 38 1.03 -22.12 11.18
CA ILE A 38 1.46 -22.05 9.78
C ILE A 38 0.25 -22.16 8.85
N ALA A 39 -0.67 -23.08 9.12
CA ALA A 39 -1.90 -23.26 8.34
C ALA A 39 -2.80 -22.01 8.37
N THR A 40 -2.96 -21.36 9.53
CA THR A 40 -3.74 -20.11 9.63
C THR A 40 -3.04 -18.95 8.93
N LYS A 41 -1.70 -18.86 9.01
CA LYS A 41 -0.92 -17.89 8.24
C LYS A 41 -1.13 -18.09 6.73
N ALA A 42 -1.16 -19.33 6.25
CA ALA A 42 -1.41 -19.67 4.85
C ALA A 42 -2.80 -19.24 4.37
N LYS A 43 -3.87 -19.56 5.12
CA LYS A 43 -5.25 -19.12 4.78
C LYS A 43 -5.40 -17.59 4.78
N ILE A 44 -4.74 -16.91 5.72
CA ILE A 44 -4.77 -15.44 5.78
C ILE A 44 -4.03 -14.84 4.57
N LYS A 45 -2.89 -15.44 4.19
CA LYS A 45 -2.14 -15.07 2.99
C LYS A 45 -2.94 -15.29 1.71
N GLU A 46 -3.77 -16.34 1.68
CA GLU A 46 -4.66 -16.66 0.56
C GLU A 46 -5.85 -15.69 0.45
N THR A 47 -6.45 -15.29 1.59
CA THR A 47 -7.65 -14.44 1.65
C THR A 47 -7.36 -12.93 1.55
N LEU A 48 -6.22 -12.44 2.04
CA LEU A 48 -5.82 -11.04 1.88
C LEU A 48 -5.30 -10.82 0.45
N LEU A 49 -6.21 -10.51 -0.48
CA LEU A 49 -5.89 -9.92 -1.79
C LEU A 49 -5.00 -10.77 -2.73
N GLY A 50 -4.79 -12.05 -2.41
CA GLY A 50 -4.00 -13.08 -3.11
C GLY A 50 -3.38 -12.73 -4.47
N SER A 51 -3.83 -13.42 -5.52
CA SER A 51 -3.31 -13.28 -6.90
C SER A 51 -3.54 -11.90 -7.49
N LYS A 52 -4.60 -11.19 -7.07
CA LYS A 52 -4.97 -9.88 -7.61
C LYS A 52 -3.97 -8.79 -7.23
N LEU A 53 -3.41 -8.80 -6.02
CA LEU A 53 -2.33 -7.88 -5.62
C LEU A 53 -1.04 -8.18 -6.38
N ASP A 54 -0.73 -9.47 -6.56
CA ASP A 54 0.44 -9.90 -7.31
C ASP A 54 0.30 -9.61 -8.81
N GLU A 55 -0.89 -9.72 -9.36
CA GLU A 55 -1.25 -9.33 -10.71
C GLU A 55 -1.24 -7.81 -10.88
N MET A 56 -1.69 -7.03 -9.89
CA MET A 56 -1.53 -5.56 -9.86
C MET A 56 -0.04 -5.16 -9.82
N ARG A 57 0.80 -5.88 -9.07
CA ARG A 57 2.26 -5.68 -9.05
C ARG A 57 2.92 -6.08 -10.38
N ARG A 58 2.46 -7.16 -11.03
CA ARG A 58 2.95 -7.61 -12.34
C ARG A 58 2.53 -6.66 -13.47
N LYS A 59 1.28 -6.16 -13.44
CA LYS A 59 0.75 -5.16 -14.38
C LYS A 59 1.33 -3.76 -14.16
N GLN A 60 1.88 -3.46 -12.98
CA GLN A 60 2.66 -2.25 -12.72
C GLN A 60 4.16 -2.59 -12.58
N PRO A 61 4.88 -2.82 -13.68
CA PRO A 61 6.25 -3.36 -13.67
C PRO A 61 7.33 -2.46 -13.04
N MET A 62 7.02 -1.35 -12.37
CA MET A 62 8.04 -0.37 -12.02
C MET A 62 7.76 0.40 -10.72
N LEU A 63 7.56 -0.30 -9.61
CA LEU A 63 7.90 0.23 -8.29
C LEU A 63 9.29 -0.29 -7.89
N VAL A 64 10.34 0.36 -8.39
CA VAL A 64 11.67 0.27 -7.77
C VAL A 64 12.07 1.67 -7.30
N CYS A 65 11.64 1.96 -6.08
CA CYS A 65 12.45 2.71 -5.13
C CYS A 65 12.58 1.81 -3.90
N LYS A 66 13.62 0.96 -3.90
CA LYS A 66 13.98 0.08 -2.79
C LYS A 66 14.68 0.87 -1.68
N THR A 67 13.98 1.84 -1.11
CA THR A 67 14.33 2.46 0.17
C THR A 67 13.04 2.96 0.79
N ASN A 68 12.76 2.62 2.05
CA ASN A 68 11.57 3.00 2.84
C ASN A 68 11.35 4.53 3.02
N MET A 69 12.05 5.38 2.25
CA MET A 69 12.17 6.82 2.46
C MET A 69 11.83 7.71 1.24
N SER A 70 11.38 7.18 0.10
CA SER A 70 11.05 8.05 -1.04
C SER A 70 9.58 8.52 -0.97
N ARG A 71 9.37 9.71 -0.39
CA ARG A 71 8.09 10.44 -0.38
C ARG A 71 7.65 10.97 -1.76
N SER A 72 8.24 10.48 -2.85
CA SER A 72 7.98 11.02 -4.20
C SER A 72 6.75 10.38 -4.82
N HIS A 73 5.78 11.20 -5.23
CA HIS A 73 4.59 10.81 -6.00
C HIS A 73 4.89 10.42 -7.46
N LEU A 74 6.16 10.33 -7.85
CA LEU A 74 6.57 9.98 -9.21
C LEU A 74 6.35 8.49 -9.47
N THR A 75 5.54 8.20 -10.49
CA THR A 75 5.41 6.86 -11.06
C THR A 75 6.53 6.61 -12.07
N ALA A 76 6.74 5.36 -12.44
CA ALA A 76 7.75 5.03 -13.45
C ALA A 76 7.38 5.44 -14.87
N GLU A 77 6.08 5.55 -15.17
CA GLU A 77 5.60 6.14 -16.42
C GLU A 77 6.07 7.59 -16.51
N ASN A 78 5.88 8.37 -15.43
CA ASN A 78 6.40 9.74 -15.34
C ASN A 78 7.92 9.78 -15.52
N VAL A 79 8.66 8.84 -14.90
CA VAL A 79 10.12 8.75 -15.06
C VAL A 79 10.54 8.45 -16.50
N LYS A 80 9.82 7.57 -17.19
CA LYS A 80 10.07 7.24 -18.60
C LYS A 80 9.79 8.45 -19.48
N GLU A 81 8.68 9.14 -19.24
CA GLU A 81 8.29 10.35 -19.96
C GLU A 81 9.32 11.48 -19.77
N ILE A 82 9.76 11.72 -18.53
CA ILE A 82 10.81 12.71 -18.21
C ILE A 82 12.09 12.44 -19.03
N ARG A 83 12.50 11.17 -19.16
CA ARG A 83 13.67 10.79 -19.97
C ARG A 83 13.45 11.05 -21.45
N ILE A 84 12.30 10.63 -21.98
CA ILE A 84 11.94 10.80 -23.38
C ILE A 84 11.89 12.30 -23.73
N ARG A 85 11.16 13.11 -22.94
CA ARG A 85 11.05 14.56 -23.18
C ARG A 85 12.43 15.23 -23.16
N TYR A 86 13.28 14.87 -22.20
CA TYR A 86 14.64 15.41 -22.11
C TYR A 86 15.52 15.04 -23.33
N THR A 87 15.34 13.85 -23.91
CA THR A 87 16.12 13.42 -25.10
C THR A 87 15.54 13.91 -26.42
N THR A 88 14.21 14.00 -26.54
CA THR A 88 13.52 14.27 -27.80
C THR A 88 13.41 15.76 -28.09
N GLU A 89 13.12 16.57 -27.06
CA GLU A 89 12.97 18.01 -27.22
C GLU A 89 14.31 18.70 -26.93
N ASN A 90 15.00 19.12 -28.00
CA ASN A 90 16.25 19.85 -27.88
C ASN A 90 16.05 21.14 -27.06
N GLY A 91 16.53 21.14 -25.82
CA GLY A 91 16.60 22.34 -24.98
C GLY A 91 15.56 22.45 -23.85
N ILE A 92 14.76 21.42 -23.54
CA ILE A 92 13.98 21.48 -22.30
C ILE A 92 14.94 21.52 -21.11
N SER A 93 14.87 22.63 -20.36
CA SER A 93 15.64 22.72 -19.12
C SER A 93 15.07 21.77 -18.05
N ILE A 94 15.97 21.18 -17.28
CA ILE A 94 15.64 20.37 -16.08
C ILE A 94 14.70 21.12 -15.14
N ARG A 95 14.78 22.47 -15.13
CA ARG A 95 13.93 23.33 -14.32
C ARG A 95 12.46 23.29 -14.76
N LYS A 96 12.20 23.33 -16.06
CA LYS A 96 10.84 23.26 -16.61
C LYS A 96 10.16 21.93 -16.27
N LEU A 97 10.88 20.81 -16.44
CA LEU A 97 10.39 19.48 -16.05
C LEU A 97 10.14 19.38 -14.53
N ALA A 98 10.99 20.02 -13.73
CA ALA A 98 10.81 20.02 -12.27
C ALA A 98 9.52 20.74 -11.85
N GLU A 99 9.17 21.85 -12.51
CA GLU A 99 7.94 22.60 -12.29
C GLU A 99 6.70 21.81 -12.75
N GLU A 100 6.73 21.21 -13.95
CA GLU A 100 5.63 20.40 -14.50
C GLU A 100 5.26 19.21 -13.60
N TYR A 101 6.26 18.49 -13.08
CA TYR A 101 6.02 17.32 -12.24
C TYR A 101 5.98 17.64 -10.73
N ASN A 102 6.11 18.93 -10.36
CA ASN A 102 6.18 19.41 -8.98
C ASN A 102 7.21 18.65 -8.12
N VAL A 103 8.45 18.58 -8.62
CA VAL A 103 9.57 17.91 -7.94
C VAL A 103 10.80 18.78 -7.92
N SER A 104 11.77 18.45 -7.07
CA SER A 104 13.02 19.19 -7.03
C SER A 104 13.83 18.98 -8.32
N ARG A 105 14.56 20.02 -8.77
CA ARG A 105 15.52 19.89 -9.90
C ARG A 105 16.54 18.77 -9.68
N HIS A 106 16.97 18.54 -8.45
CA HIS A 106 17.90 17.46 -8.08
C HIS A 106 17.28 16.07 -8.31
N THR A 107 15.97 15.94 -8.12
CA THR A 107 15.22 14.71 -8.39
C THR A 107 15.23 14.40 -9.89
N ILE A 108 14.89 15.39 -10.73
CA ILE A 108 14.93 15.23 -12.20
C ILE A 108 16.36 14.91 -12.68
N HIS A 109 17.36 15.64 -12.19
CA HIS A 109 18.77 15.37 -12.52
C HIS A 109 19.20 13.94 -12.17
N SER A 110 18.77 13.42 -11.02
CA SER A 110 19.06 12.04 -10.60
C SER A 110 18.35 10.99 -11.44
N ILE A 111 17.14 11.31 -11.94
CA ILE A 111 16.35 10.46 -12.84
C ILE A 111 17.01 10.35 -14.22
N VAL A 112 17.39 11.49 -14.81
CA VAL A 112 18.04 11.56 -16.13
C VAL A 112 19.37 10.83 -16.11
N ASN A 113 20.17 11.00 -15.05
CA ASN A 113 21.46 10.34 -14.88
C ASN A 113 21.37 8.89 -14.34
N ASN A 114 20.17 8.29 -14.28
CA ASN A 114 19.96 6.92 -13.81
C ASN A 114 20.49 6.62 -12.39
N LYS A 115 20.66 7.62 -11.52
CA LYS A 115 21.20 7.43 -10.15
C LYS A 115 20.22 6.71 -9.22
N THR A 116 18.92 7.03 -9.32
CA THR A 116 17.87 6.47 -8.46
C THR A 116 17.06 5.37 -9.17
N TRP A 117 16.52 5.66 -10.35
CA TRP A 117 15.68 4.75 -11.14
C TRP A 117 16.54 3.94 -12.14
N LYS A 118 17.26 2.93 -11.64
CA LYS A 118 18.10 2.07 -12.47
C LYS A 118 17.24 1.13 -13.32
N PRO A 119 17.43 1.06 -14.65
CA PRO A 119 16.79 0.02 -15.45
C PRO A 119 17.26 -1.35 -14.95
N LYS A 120 16.35 -2.34 -14.92
CA LYS A 120 16.70 -3.71 -14.55
C LYS A 120 17.65 -4.25 -15.61
N SER A 121 18.94 -4.34 -15.29
CA SER A 121 19.92 -4.97 -16.18
C SER A 121 19.59 -6.46 -16.24
N THR A 122 19.03 -6.92 -17.35
CA THR A 122 19.00 -8.34 -17.70
C THR A 122 20.44 -8.76 -18.00
N MET A 123 21.04 -9.52 -17.08
CA MET A 123 22.16 -10.41 -17.40
C MET A 123 21.62 -11.63 -18.13
#